data_AF-A0A924MR83-F1
#
_entry.id   AF-A0A924MR83-F1
#
_cell.length_a   1.000
_cell.length_b   1.000
_cell.length_c   1.000
_cell.angle_alpha   90.00
_cell.angle_beta   90.00
_cell.angle_gamma   90.00
#
_symmetry.space_group_name_H-M   'P 1'
#
loop_
_entity.id
_entity.type
_entity.pdbx_description
1 polymer ?
#
loop_
_entity_poly.entity_id
_entity_poly.type
_entity_poly.pdbx_seq_one_letter_code
_entity_poly.pdbx_strand_id
1 'polypeptide(L)'
;MAVVVESVVAIPLKASKAHKNKLVRDSFTMPKDEYQVLDALKHRAQDLERHVRKSELLRAGVQALAAMSDRAFLKAIGSVSTLKTGRPKAE
;
A
#
# COMPACT_ATOMS: atom_id res chain seq x y z
N MET A 1 63.79 6.36 13.00
CA MET A 1 62.48 5.82 13.45
C MET A 1 61.42 6.66 12.78
N ALA A 2 60.39 6.19 12.11
CA ALA A 2 59.91 4.90 11.65
C ALA A 2 58.84 5.31 10.59
N VAL A 3 58.87 4.76 9.37
CA VAL A 3 57.86 3.81 8.81
C VAL A 3 56.40 4.28 9.06
N VAL A 4 55.44 4.31 8.14
CA VAL A 4 55.14 3.47 6.98
C VAL A 4 54.15 4.24 6.08
N VAL A 5 54.17 3.87 4.80
CA VAL A 5 53.21 4.09 3.71
C VAL A 5 51.85 3.39 3.93
N GLU A 6 50.98 3.56 2.93
CA GLU A 6 49.74 2.82 2.58
C GLU A 6 48.42 3.52 2.97
N SER A 7 47.73 4.18 2.04
CA SER A 7 46.93 3.60 0.94
C SER A 7 45.88 2.61 1.43
N VAL A 8 44.63 3.08 1.55
CA VAL A 8 43.45 2.20 1.49
C VAL A 8 42.38 2.83 0.57
N VAL A 9 42.45 2.40 -0.68
CA VAL A 9 41.36 1.85 -1.50
C VAL A 9 40.03 2.61 -1.53
N ALA A 10 39.84 3.32 -2.65
CA ALA A 10 38.53 3.69 -3.17
C ALA A 10 37.67 2.44 -3.42
N ILE A 11 36.54 2.35 -2.73
CA ILE A 11 35.54 1.31 -2.96
C ILE A 11 34.72 1.71 -4.20
N PRO A 12 34.59 0.85 -5.22
CA PRO A 12 33.84 1.17 -6.41
C PRO A 12 32.35 1.20 -6.09
N LEU A 13 31.72 2.35 -6.35
CA LEU A 13 30.27 2.53 -6.38
C LEU A 13 29.67 1.62 -7.47
N LYS A 14 29.34 0.39 -7.09
CA LYS A 14 28.45 -0.47 -7.88
C LYS A 14 27.11 0.26 -7.97
N ALA A 15 26.81 0.72 -9.19
CA ALA A 15 25.52 1.23 -9.61
C ALA A 15 24.40 0.34 -9.03
N SER A 16 23.68 0.89 -8.05
CA SER A 16 22.50 0.28 -7.46
C SER A 16 21.44 0.22 -8.55
N LYS A 17 21.28 -0.97 -9.13
CA LYS A 17 20.16 -1.29 -10.00
C LYS A 17 18.88 -0.88 -9.26
N ALA A 18 18.17 0.08 -9.84
CA ALA A 18 16.89 0.55 -9.37
C ALA A 18 16.03 -0.64 -8.91
N HIS A 19 15.73 -0.68 -7.61
CA HIS A 19 14.85 -1.68 -7.03
C HIS A 19 13.51 -1.60 -7.76
N LYS A 20 13.23 -2.59 -8.61
CA LYS A 20 11.91 -2.75 -9.22
C LYS A 20 10.93 -2.95 -8.07
N ASN A 21 10.02 -1.99 -7.86
CA ASN A 21 8.94 -2.14 -6.90
C ASN A 21 8.20 -3.46 -7.19
N LYS A 22 8.28 -4.42 -6.26
CA LYS A 22 7.62 -5.71 -6.39
C LYS A 22 6.11 -5.46 -6.30
N LEU A 23 5.42 -5.52 -7.44
CA LEU A 23 3.97 -5.35 -7.50
C LEU A 23 3.31 -6.62 -6.96
N VAL A 24 2.76 -6.55 -5.75
CA VAL A 24 1.95 -7.62 -5.17
C VAL A 24 0.51 -7.45 -5.64
N ARG A 25 -0.04 -8.46 -6.30
CA ARG A 25 -1.46 -8.49 -6.69
C ARG A 25 -2.23 -9.29 -5.64
N ASP A 26 -2.95 -8.58 -4.77
CA ASP A 26 -3.94 -9.19 -3.87
C ASP A 26 -5.33 -9.19 -4.51
N SER A 27 -6.05 -10.29 -4.34
CA SER A 27 -7.46 -10.40 -4.71
C SER A 27 -8.29 -10.45 -3.44
N PHE A 28 -9.19 -9.48 -3.27
CA PHE A 28 -10.06 -9.37 -2.08
C PHE A 28 -11.48 -9.82 -2.40
N THR A 29 -12.08 -10.59 -1.50
CA THR A 29 -13.52 -10.88 -1.47
C THR A 29 -14.20 -9.86 -0.56
N MET A 30 -15.20 -9.17 -1.07
CA MET A 30 -15.94 -8.12 -0.35
C MET A 30 -17.44 -8.33 -0.61
N PRO A 31 -18.33 -8.03 0.35
CA PRO A 31 -19.76 -8.07 0.15
C PRO A 31 -20.18 -6.99 -0.84
N LYS A 32 -21.36 -7.19 -1.44
CA LYS A 32 -21.87 -6.32 -2.48
C LYS A 32 -22.03 -4.87 -2.01
N ASP A 33 -22.45 -4.69 -0.76
CA ASP A 33 -22.70 -3.37 -0.17
C ASP A 33 -21.41 -2.55 -0.05
N GLU A 34 -20.30 -3.17 0.38
CA GLU A 34 -18.98 -2.51 0.42
C GLU A 34 -18.45 -2.21 -0.99
N TYR A 35 -18.75 -3.06 -1.97
CA TYR A 35 -18.37 -2.80 -3.35
C TYR A 35 -19.10 -1.57 -3.91
N GLN A 36 -20.36 -1.36 -3.57
CA GLN A 36 -21.12 -0.17 -3.96
C GLN A 36 -20.50 1.11 -3.40
N VAL A 37 -19.96 1.08 -2.18
CA VAL A 37 -19.24 2.23 -1.60
C VAL A 37 -18.00 2.57 -2.44
N LEU A 38 -17.26 1.57 -2.94
CA LEU A 38 -16.11 1.82 -3.82
C LEU A 38 -16.52 2.47 -5.15
N ASP A 39 -17.66 2.07 -5.72
CA ASP A 39 -18.17 2.68 -6.95
C ASP A 39 -18.67 4.11 -6.70
N ALA A 40 -19.36 4.36 -5.57
CA ALA A 40 -19.74 5.71 -5.16
C ALA A 40 -18.51 6.62 -4.97
N LEU A 41 -17.42 6.10 -4.38
CA LEU A 41 -16.17 6.82 -4.24
C LEU A 41 -15.50 7.13 -5.58
N LYS A 42 -15.65 6.25 -6.58
CA LYS A 42 -15.16 6.50 -7.95
C LYS A 42 -15.99 7.58 -8.63
N HIS A 43 -17.31 7.56 -8.49
CA HIS A 43 -18.17 8.64 -8.99
C HIS A 43 -17.81 9.98 -8.35
N ARG A 44 -17.64 10.01 -7.02
CA ARG A 44 -17.19 11.24 -6.33
C ARG A 44 -15.85 11.75 -6.85
N ALA A 45 -14.92 10.86 -7.23
CA ALA A 45 -13.67 11.28 -7.84
C ALA A 45 -13.86 11.81 -9.27
N GLN A 46 -14.77 11.22 -10.05
CA GLN A 46 -15.13 11.70 -11.39
C GLN A 46 -15.76 13.10 -11.34
N ASP A 47 -16.61 13.38 -10.35
CA ASP A 47 -17.20 14.70 -10.12
C ASP A 47 -16.13 15.76 -9.79
N LEU A 48 -15.01 15.33 -9.22
CA LEU A 48 -13.81 16.15 -8.97
C LEU A 48 -12.83 16.14 -10.16
N GLU A 49 -13.31 15.76 -11.34
CA GLU A 49 -12.54 15.67 -12.60
C GLU A 49 -11.34 14.71 -12.54
N ARG A 50 -11.37 13.73 -11.64
CA ARG A 50 -10.29 12.76 -11.46
C ARG A 50 -10.75 11.32 -11.69
N HIS A 51 -10.24 10.71 -12.76
CA HIS A 51 -10.52 9.31 -13.05
C HIS A 51 -9.64 8.38 -12.19
N VAL A 52 -10.23 7.67 -11.23
CA VAL A 52 -9.51 6.81 -10.28
C VAL A 52 -9.78 5.32 -10.56
N ARG A 53 -8.72 4.51 -10.59
CA ARG A 53 -8.83 3.04 -10.68
C ARG A 53 -9.08 2.43 -9.30
N LYS A 54 -9.73 1.27 -9.23
CA LYS A 54 -9.99 0.57 -7.96
C LYS A 54 -8.71 0.34 -7.14
N SER A 55 -7.61 -0.07 -7.77
CA SER A 55 -6.31 -0.27 -7.10
C SER A 55 -5.66 1.03 -6.61
N GLU A 56 -5.96 2.18 -7.21
CA GLU A 56 -5.49 3.48 -6.75
C GLU A 56 -6.29 3.95 -5.54
N LEU A 57 -7.62 3.81 -5.58
CA LEU A 57 -8.49 4.13 -4.46
C LEU A 57 -8.15 3.30 -3.21
N LEU A 58 -7.89 1.99 -3.38
CA LEU A 58 -7.48 1.12 -2.26
C LEU A 58 -6.13 1.55 -1.68
N ARG A 59 -5.14 1.87 -2.51
CA ARG A 59 -3.84 2.37 -2.03
C ARG A 59 -3.96 3.71 -1.29
N ALA A 60 -4.81 4.62 -1.79
CA ALA A 60 -5.11 5.88 -1.11
C ALA A 60 -5.81 5.63 0.23
N GLY A 61 -6.75 4.68 0.28
CA GLY A 61 -7.41 4.26 1.52
C GLY A 61 -6.44 3.72 2.56
N VAL A 62 -5.48 2.87 2.16
CA VAL A 62 -4.44 2.35 3.06
C VAL A 62 -3.57 3.49 3.61
N GLN A 63 -3.15 4.43 2.76
CA GLN A 63 -2.39 5.60 3.21
C GLN A 63 -3.19 6.50 4.16
N ALA A 64 -4.48 6.72 3.87
CA ALA A 64 -5.36 7.48 4.74
C ALA A 64 -5.51 6.81 6.11
N LEU A 65 -5.69 5.48 6.16
CA LEU A 65 -5.76 4.72 7.40
C LEU A 65 -4.45 4.80 8.21
N ALA A 66 -3.31 4.75 7.53
CA ALA A 66 -1.99 4.86 8.17
C ALA A 66 -1.71 6.26 8.74
N ALA A 67 -2.37 7.31 8.22
CA ALA A 67 -2.21 8.68 8.69
C ALA A 67 -3.16 9.06 9.85
N MET A 68 -4.13 8.20 10.19
CA MET A 68 -5.07 8.45 11.29
C MET A 68 -4.41 8.25 12.66
N SER A 69 -4.94 8.89 13.70
CA SER A 69 -4.56 8.59 15.08
C SER A 69 -5.11 7.24 15.52
N ASP A 70 -4.44 6.59 16.49
CA ASP A 70 -4.78 5.25 16.97
C ASP A 70 -6.26 5.09 17.34
N ARG A 71 -6.84 6.10 18.01
CA ARG A 71 -8.26 6.10 18.38
C ARG A 71 -9.18 6.14 17.16
N ALA A 72 -8.85 6.94 16.15
CA ALA A 72 -9.63 7.01 14.92
C ALA A 72 -9.50 5.73 14.10
N PHE A 73 -8.28 5.17 14.04
CA PHE A 73 -8.01 3.90 13.39
C PHE A 73 -8.78 2.73 14.01
N LEU A 74 -8.77 2.59 15.34
CA LEU A 74 -9.54 1.55 16.04
C LEU A 74 -11.05 1.69 15.81
N LYS A 75 -11.56 2.92 15.80
CA LYS A 75 -12.97 3.19 15.47
C LYS A 75 -13.29 2.80 14.02
N ALA A 76 -12.41 3.12 13.07
CA ALA A 76 -12.57 2.76 11.67
C ALA A 76 -12.60 1.23 11.49
N ILE A 77 -11.69 0.49 12.12
CA ILE A 77 -11.69 -0.98 12.09
C ILE A 77 -12.98 -1.55 12.70
N GLY A 78 -13.41 -1.04 13.86
CA GLY A 78 -14.61 -1.53 14.54
C GLY A 78 -15.92 -1.28 13.76
N SER A 79 -15.92 -0.32 12.82
CA SER A 79 -17.07 -0.03 11.97
C SER A 79 -17.23 -0.96 10.77
N VAL A 80 -16.15 -1.68 10.40
CA VAL A 80 -16.20 -2.66 9.31
C VAL A 80 -16.71 -3.98 9.88
N SER A 81 -17.85 -4.46 9.39
CA SER A 81 -18.38 -5.77 9.77
C SER A 81 -17.38 -6.85 9.39
N THR A 82 -17.00 -7.70 10.35
CA THR A 82 -16.09 -8.80 10.07
C THR A 82 -16.75 -9.79 9.11
N LEU A 83 -16.25 -9.83 7.89
CA LEU A 83 -16.64 -10.86 6.94
C LEU A 83 -16.11 -12.19 7.44
N LYS A 84 -17.03 -13.11 7.76
CA LYS A 84 -16.71 -14.53 7.97
C LYS A 84 -16.37 -15.20 6.63
N THR A 85 -15.43 -14.64 5.88
CA THR A 85 -14.89 -15.30 4.68
C THR A 85 -13.68 -16.08 5.09
N GLY A 86 -13.87 -17.39 5.26
CA GLY A 86 -12.76 -18.34 5.26
C GLY A 86 -11.97 -18.14 3.98
N ARG A 87 -10.67 -17.87 4.15
CA ARG A 87 -9.65 -17.88 3.10
C ARG A 87 -9.95 -19.09 2.19
N PRO A 88 -10.30 -18.94 0.90
CA PRO A 88 -10.32 -20.10 0.02
C PRO A 88 -8.94 -20.73 0.13
N LYS A 89 -8.89 -22.01 0.53
CA LYS A 89 -7.65 -22.77 0.53
C LYS A 89 -7.04 -22.58 -0.86
N ALA A 90 -5.79 -22.14 -0.86
CA ALA A 90 -5.00 -22.03 -2.08
C ALA A 90 -5.10 -23.34 -2.86
N GLU A 91 -5.49 -23.24 -4.12
CA GLU A 91 -5.05 -24.14 -5.18
C GLU A 91 -4.03 -23.38 -6.01
#